data_AF-A0A2G9LUQ9-F1
#
_entry.id   AF-A0A2G9LUQ9-F1
#
_cell.length_a   1.000
_cell.length_b   1.000
_cell.length_c   1.000
_cell.angle_alpha   90.00
_cell.angle_beta   90.00
_cell.angle_gamma   90.00
#
_symmetry.space_group_name_H-M   'P 1'
#
loop_
_entity.id
_entity.type
_entity.pdbx_description
1 polymer ?
#
loop_
_entity_poly.entity_id
_entity_poly.type
_entity_poly.pdbx_seq_one_letter_code
_entity_poly.pdbx_strand_id
1 'polypeptide(L)' 'MAEKMVDRVKRLMRDPEHIRNIAICAHIDHGKTTFSDNLLGGAGMISEELAGHQLAL' A
#
# COMPACT_ATOMS: atom_id res chain seq x y z
N MET A 1 14.06 -15.85 -13.96
CA MET A 1 14.10 -14.75 -12.97
C MET A 1 12.68 -14.42 -12.57
N ALA A 2 12.41 -14.22 -11.28
CA ALA A 2 11.10 -13.75 -10.83
C ALA A 2 10.84 -12.32 -11.37
N GLU A 3 9.62 -12.05 -11.81
CA GLU A 3 9.19 -10.71 -12.24
C GLU A 3 9.28 -9.73 -11.07
N LYS A 4 9.86 -8.55 -11.27
CA LYS A 4 9.91 -7.51 -10.23
C LYS A 4 8.51 -6.92 -10.03
N MET A 5 8.13 -6.66 -8.79
CA MET A 5 6.82 -6.07 -8.44
C MET A 5 6.51 -4.79 -9.24
N VAL A 6 7.50 -3.91 -9.41
CA VAL A 6 7.37 -2.66 -10.17
C VAL A 6 6.98 -2.91 -11.63
N ASP A 7 7.56 -3.94 -12.25
CA ASP A 7 7.28 -4.28 -13.66
C ASP A 7 5.86 -4.83 -13.80
N ARG A 8 5.43 -5.67 -12.84
CA ARG A 8 4.05 -6.16 -12.75
C ARG A 8 3.05 -5.01 -12.59
N VAL A 9 3.31 -4.07 -11.69
CA VAL A 9 2.45 -2.90 -11.46
C VAL A 9 2.34 -2.05 -12.74
N LYS A 10 3.45 -1.73 -13.40
CA LYS A 10 3.45 -0.95 -14.65
C LYS A 10 2.60 -1.56 -15.76
N ARG A 11 2.57 -2.90 -15.85
CA ARG A 11 1.72 -3.63 -16.80
C ARG A 11 0.24 -3.50 -16.42
N LEU A 12 -0.10 -3.71 -15.15
CA LEU A 12 -1.49 -3.64 -14.65
C LEU A 12 -2.08 -2.22 -14.69
N MET A 13 -1.25 -1.18 -14.58
CA MET A 13 -1.69 0.22 -14.70
C MET A 13 -2.36 0.55 -16.06
N ARG A 14 -2.19 -0.29 -17.08
CA ARG A 14 -2.81 -0.11 -18.41
C ARG A 14 -4.22 -0.70 -18.51
N ASP A 15 -4.68 -1.39 -17.47
CA ASP A 15 -6.00 -2.01 -17.43
C ASP A 15 -6.85 -1.41 -16.29
N PRO A 16 -7.62 -0.35 -16.57
CA PRO A 16 -8.42 0.33 -15.55
C PRO A 16 -9.49 -0.55 -14.89
N GLU A 17 -9.93 -1.64 -15.51
CA GLU A 17 -10.96 -2.55 -14.97
C GLU A 17 -10.52 -3.15 -13.61
N HIS A 18 -9.22 -3.28 -13.43
CA HIS A 18 -8.60 -3.86 -12.23
C HIS A 18 -8.05 -2.81 -11.26
N ILE A 19 -8.29 -1.51 -11.49
CA ILE A 19 -7.82 -0.43 -10.60
C ILE A 19 -8.95 -0.02 -9.65
N ARG A 20 -8.66 -0.04 -8.34
CA ARG A 20 -9.58 0.43 -7.29
C ARG A 20 -8.94 1.57 -6.52
N ASN A 21 -9.37 2.80 -6.84
CA ASN A 21 -8.96 3.98 -6.09
C ASN A 21 -9.72 4.03 -4.77
N ILE A 22 -8.98 4.02 -3.66
CA ILE A 22 -9.53 4.09 -2.31
C ILE A 22 -8.89 5.25 -1.53
N ALA A 23 -9.60 5.77 -0.55
CA ALA A 23 -9.11 6.79 0.38
C ALA A 23 -9.55 6.44 1.80
N ILE A 24 -8.70 6.76 2.77
CA ILE A 24 -8.97 6.54 4.20
C ILE A 24 -9.25 7.90 4.84
N CYS A 25 -10.43 8.07 5.42
CA CYS A 25 -10.82 9.27 6.16
C CYS A 25 -11.14 8.91 7.61
N ALA A 26 -10.50 9.57 8.56
CA ALA A 26 -10.78 9.42 9.99
C ALA A 26 -10.38 10.68 10.75
N HIS A 27 -10.88 10.82 11.99
CA HIS A 27 -10.54 11.92 12.88
C HIS A 27 -9.04 11.95 13.23
N ILE A 28 -8.54 13.10 13.70
CA ILE A 28 -7.13 13.27 14.12
C ILE A 28 -6.82 12.22 15.20
N ASP A 29 -5.61 11.64 15.14
CA ASP A 29 -5.12 10.59 16.04
C ASP A 29 -5.86 9.23 16.01
N HIS A 30 -6.71 8.98 15.01
CA HIS A 30 -7.41 7.69 14.85
C HIS A 30 -6.63 6.66 14.01
N GLY A 31 -5.29 6.73 13.98
CA GLY A 31 -4.46 5.68 13.38
C GLY A 31 -4.58 5.52 11.86
N LYS A 32 -4.91 6.58 11.11
CA LYS A 32 -4.97 6.55 9.63
C LYS A 32 -3.68 6.04 9.01
N THR A 33 -2.55 6.62 9.43
CA THR A 33 -1.22 6.25 8.93
C THR A 33 -0.86 4.81 9.34
N THR A 34 -1.17 4.41 10.58
CA THR A 34 -0.97 3.03 11.04
C THR A 34 -1.77 2.02 10.20
N PHE A 35 -3.01 2.37 9.83
CA PHE A 35 -3.85 1.52 8.99
C PHE A 35 -3.31 1.41 7.56
N SER A 36 -2.89 2.52 6.95
CA SER A 36 -2.29 2.49 5.60
C SER A 36 -0.96 1.73 5.56
N ASP A 37 -0.10 1.88 6.57
CA ASP A 37 1.17 1.17 6.63
C ASP A 37 0.96 -0.35 6.75
N ASN A 38 -0.02 -0.79 7.55
CA ASN A 38 -0.38 -2.21 7.64
C ASN A 38 -0.88 -2.78 6.31
N LEU A 39 -1.64 -2.00 5.54
CA LEU A 39 -2.08 -2.41 4.20
C LEU A 39 -0.89 -2.58 3.25
N LEU A 40 0.09 -1.67 3.30
CA LEU A 40 1.31 -1.76 2.49
C LEU A 40 2.19 -2.95 2.91
N GLY A 41 2.29 -3.22 4.21
CA GLY A 41 3.00 -4.38 4.76
C GLY A 41 2.37 -5.70 4.30
N GLY A 42 1.05 -5.84 4.43
CA GLY A 42 0.31 -7.02 3.95
C GLY A 42 0.35 -7.20 2.43
N ALA A 43 0.54 -6.12 1.66
CA ALA A 43 0.76 -6.16 0.22
C ALA A 43 2.22 -6.52 -0.17
N GLY A 44 3.12 -6.68 0.80
CA GLY A 44 4.54 -6.93 0.59
C GLY A 44 5.28 -5.75 -0.04
N MET A 45 4.75 -4.53 0.08
CA MET A 45 5.36 -3.32 -0.48
C MET A 45 6.37 -2.67 0.47
N ILE A 46 6.23 -2.90 1.78
CA ILE A 46 7.18 -2.49 2.83
C ILE A 46 7.46 -3.67 3.77
N SER A 47 8.52 -3.58 4.57
CA SER A 47 8.80 -4.57 5.63
C SER A 47 7.67 -4.58 6.65
N GLU A 48 7.20 -5.76 7.06
CA GLU A 48 6.23 -5.90 8.16
C GLU A 48 6.74 -5.29 9.46
N GLU A 49 8.07 -5.32 9.70
CA GLU A 49 8.68 -4.68 10.87
C GLU A 49 8.52 -3.16 10.87
N LEU A 50 8.47 -2.55 9.68
CA LEU A 50 8.31 -1.10 9.50
C LEU A 50 6.83 -0.69 9.43
N ALA A 51 5.93 -1.62 9.14
CA ALA A 51 4.50 -1.35 9.01
C ALA A 51 3.90 -0.90 10.35
N GLY A 52 3.29 0.29 10.37
CA GLY A 52 2.63 0.86 11.53
C GLY A 52 3.55 1.58 12.51
N HIS A 53 4.87 1.43 12.36
CA HIS A 53 5.89 2.09 13.18
C HIS A 53 6.57 3.25 12.45
N GLN A 54 6.77 3.14 11.14
CA GLN A 54 7.47 4.16 10.36
C GLN A 54 6.60 5.39 10.10
N LEU A 55 5.27 5.25 10.11
CA LEU A 55 4.32 6.32 9.79
C LEU A 55 4.71 7.01 8.47
N ALA A 56 4.91 6.22 7.41
CA ALA A 56 5.56 6.66 6.19
C ALA A 56 4.73 7.67 5.35
N LEU A 57 3.52 7.97 5.81
CA LEU A 57 2.54 8.92 5.23
C LEU A 57 2.20 10.00 6.26
#